data_AF-A0A7W0TQN5-F1
#
_entry.id   AF-A0A7W0TQN5-F1
#
_cell.length_a   1.000
_cell.length_b   1.000
_cell.length_c   1.000
_cell.angle_alpha   90.00
_cell.angle_beta   90.00
_cell.angle_gamma   90.00
#
_symmetry.space_group_name_H-M   'P 1'
#
loop_
_entity.id
_entity.type
_entity.pdbx_description
1 polymer ?
#
loop_
_entity_poly.entity_id
_entity_poly.type
_entity_poly.pdbx_seq_one_letter_code
_entity_poly.pdbx_strand_id
1 'polypeptide(L)'
;MRALRHGPARRARPLSAVPRMWRAALTVLAGLALAASAGAVPQSSGIAPVRENVELVGKLRLTSVRGGVGDVSELKGFAYVAAWNPECPAGGVHVVDIRDPARPRKVAFAPAPTGYYVGEGVHLVSVRSSSFTGDVLLSNHEPCSRSPSPGGGGFSLTDVTEPRNPKPLSGLVGDLDAPDGTRR
;
A
#
# COMPACT_ATOMS: atom_id res chain seq x y z
N MET A 1 38.74 15.47 -69.86
CA MET A 1 38.40 16.59 -70.77
C MET A 1 37.78 16.02 -72.04
N ARG A 2 36.78 16.73 -72.62
CA ARG A 2 35.87 16.38 -73.74
C ARG A 2 34.75 15.35 -73.43
N ALA A 3 33.48 15.50 -73.83
CA ALA A 3 32.49 16.60 -73.86
C ALA A 3 31.28 16.12 -74.69
N LEU A 4 30.05 16.33 -74.16
CA LEU A 4 28.77 16.54 -74.89
C LEU A 4 28.14 15.29 -75.57
N ARG A 5 26.81 15.07 -75.65
CA ARG A 5 25.72 15.97 -76.10
C ARG A 5 24.32 15.54 -75.62
N HIS A 6 23.41 16.52 -75.68
CA HIS A 6 21.98 16.54 -75.35
C HIS A 6 21.00 15.90 -76.36
N GLY A 7 19.86 15.39 -75.85
CA GLY A 7 18.46 15.52 -76.35
C GLY A 7 18.08 14.81 -77.67
N PRO A 8 16.76 14.61 -78.01
CA PRO A 8 15.58 15.36 -77.56
C PRO A 8 14.33 14.50 -77.20
N ALA A 9 13.20 15.19 -76.97
CA ALA A 9 11.91 14.68 -76.50
C ALA A 9 10.78 14.72 -77.57
N ARG A 10 9.63 14.10 -77.21
CA ARG A 10 8.24 14.20 -77.77
C ARG A 10 7.95 13.20 -78.93
N ARG A 11 6.76 12.58 -79.09
CA ARG A 11 5.35 13.02 -78.98
C ARG A 11 4.38 11.85 -78.65
N ALA A 12 3.09 12.17 -78.54
CA ALA A 12 2.03 11.51 -77.77
C ALA A 12 0.92 10.77 -78.57
N ARG A 13 0.12 9.97 -77.82
CA ARG A 13 -1.33 9.61 -77.94
C ARG A 13 -1.78 8.55 -78.99
N PRO A 14 -2.96 7.88 -78.86
CA PRO A 14 -3.92 7.75 -77.74
C PRO A 14 -4.51 6.33 -77.46
N LEU A 15 -5.20 6.23 -76.31
CA LEU A 15 -6.43 5.48 -75.94
C LEU A 15 -6.82 4.17 -76.66
N SER A 16 -6.89 3.09 -75.88
CA SER A 16 -8.01 2.13 -75.94
C SER A 16 -8.32 1.58 -74.55
N ALA A 17 -9.61 1.60 -74.23
CA ALA A 17 -10.20 1.18 -72.97
C ALA A 17 -10.12 -0.35 -72.79
N VAL A 18 -9.93 -0.81 -71.55
CA VAL A 18 -10.11 -2.21 -71.15
C VAL A 18 -10.88 -2.24 -69.82
N PRO A 19 -11.87 -3.14 -69.65
CA PRO A 19 -13.03 -2.89 -68.81
C PRO A 19 -12.83 -3.28 -67.33
N ARG A 20 -13.85 -2.88 -66.58
CA ARG A 20 -14.08 -3.09 -65.16
C ARG A 20 -14.04 -4.58 -64.77
N MET A 21 -13.78 -4.75 -63.47
CA MET A 21 -14.07 -5.89 -62.60
C MET A 21 -12.92 -6.88 -62.48
N TRP A 22 -12.27 -6.87 -61.31
CA TRP A 22 -12.36 -7.99 -60.37
C TRP A 22 -12.20 -7.45 -58.94
N ARG A 23 -13.09 -7.89 -58.07
CA ARG A 23 -13.01 -7.70 -56.62
C ARG A 23 -12.07 -8.77 -56.07
N ALA A 24 -11.13 -8.39 -55.23
CA ALA A 24 -10.74 -9.19 -54.07
C ALA A 24 -10.10 -8.24 -53.05
N ALA A 25 -10.78 -8.12 -51.91
CA ALA A 25 -10.42 -7.23 -50.82
C ALA A 25 -9.05 -7.62 -50.23
N LEU A 26 -8.20 -6.61 -50.00
CA LEU A 26 -7.06 -6.75 -49.10
C LEU A 26 -7.61 -7.02 -47.69
N THR A 27 -7.40 -8.23 -47.19
CA THR A 27 -7.46 -8.52 -45.76
C THR A 27 -6.23 -7.89 -45.10
N VAL A 28 -6.40 -6.68 -44.57
CA VAL A 28 -5.48 -6.14 -43.56
C VAL A 28 -5.78 -6.88 -42.26
N LEU A 29 -4.96 -7.87 -41.91
CA LEU A 29 -4.89 -8.42 -40.56
C LEU A 29 -4.26 -7.35 -39.66
N ALA A 30 -5.09 -6.41 -39.19
CA ALA A 30 -4.73 -5.57 -38.04
C ALA A 30 -4.78 -6.48 -36.81
N GLY A 31 -3.62 -6.91 -36.34
CA GLY A 31 -3.48 -7.64 -35.07
C GLY A 31 -4.05 -6.79 -33.94
N LEU A 32 -5.19 -7.21 -33.40
CA LEU A 32 -5.71 -6.71 -32.14
C LEU A 32 -4.81 -7.29 -31.04
N ALA A 33 -3.75 -6.57 -30.68
CA ALA A 33 -3.11 -6.80 -29.40
C ALA A 33 -4.13 -6.42 -28.32
N LEU A 34 -4.78 -7.41 -27.71
CA LEU A 34 -5.40 -7.21 -26.40
C LEU A 34 -4.26 -6.90 -25.43
N ALA A 35 -3.94 -5.61 -25.29
CA ALA A 35 -3.37 -5.15 -24.05
C ALA A 35 -4.46 -5.40 -23.01
N ALA A 36 -4.30 -6.48 -22.22
CA ALA A 36 -4.96 -6.58 -20.94
C ALA A 36 -4.40 -5.43 -20.09
N SER A 37 -4.97 -4.24 -20.24
CA SER A 37 -4.93 -3.27 -19.19
C SER A 37 -5.63 -3.94 -18.02
N ALA A 38 -4.86 -4.49 -17.09
CA ALA A 38 -5.28 -4.55 -15.71
C ALA A 38 -5.58 -3.09 -15.35
N GLY A 39 -6.82 -2.67 -15.61
CA GLY A 39 -7.30 -1.38 -15.23
C GLY A 39 -7.14 -1.35 -13.72
N ALA A 40 -6.16 -0.59 -13.25
CA ALA A 40 -6.17 -0.17 -11.86
C ALA A 40 -7.53 0.51 -11.69
N VAL A 41 -8.43 -0.16 -10.95
CA VAL A 41 -9.70 0.44 -10.56
C VAL A 41 -9.30 1.72 -9.84
N PRO A 42 -9.70 2.91 -10.33
CA PRO A 42 -9.44 4.13 -9.59
C PRO A 42 -10.18 3.99 -8.27
N GLN A 43 -9.47 3.93 -7.15
CA GLN A 43 -10.07 4.07 -5.83
C GLN A 43 -10.64 5.50 -5.72
N SER A 44 -11.83 5.71 -6.26
CA SER A 44 -12.56 6.98 -6.24
C SER A 44 -14.06 6.79 -5.98
N SER A 45 -14.44 5.68 -5.36
CA SER A 45 -15.78 5.48 -4.80
C SER A 45 -15.80 5.61 -3.27
N GLY A 46 -14.93 6.45 -2.72
CA GLY A 46 -15.02 6.86 -1.32
C GLY A 46 -16.04 7.98 -1.17
N ILE A 47 -16.83 7.95 -0.10
CA ILE A 47 -17.61 9.11 0.32
C ILE A 47 -16.63 10.28 0.48
N ALA A 48 -16.93 11.43 -0.13
CA ALA A 48 -16.08 12.61 0.00
C ALA A 48 -15.96 12.98 1.50
N PRO A 49 -14.80 13.47 1.98
CA PRO A 49 -14.69 13.93 3.36
C PRO A 49 -15.70 15.05 3.62
N VAL A 50 -16.57 14.87 4.61
CA VAL A 50 -17.55 15.87 5.06
C VAL A 50 -17.18 16.35 6.46
N ARG A 51 -17.40 17.63 6.74
CA ARG A 51 -17.30 18.21 8.08
C ARG A 51 -18.56 19.02 8.36
N GLU A 52 -19.47 18.45 9.14
CA GLU A 52 -20.72 19.09 9.58
C GLU A 52 -20.86 18.92 11.08
N ASN A 53 -21.26 19.97 11.80
CA ASN A 53 -21.48 19.95 13.25
C ASN A 53 -20.29 19.44 14.10
N VAL A 54 -19.06 19.57 13.58
CA VAL A 54 -17.82 19.20 14.30
C VAL A 54 -16.74 20.26 14.13
N GLU A 55 -15.91 20.42 15.15
CA GLU A 55 -14.74 21.29 15.13
C GLU A 55 -13.43 20.50 15.16
N LEU A 56 -12.49 20.90 14.29
CA LEU A 56 -11.13 20.35 14.36
C LEU A 56 -10.42 20.96 15.57
N VAL A 57 -10.17 20.14 16.60
CA VAL A 57 -9.44 20.55 17.80
C VAL A 57 -7.93 20.52 17.58
N GLY A 58 -7.42 19.46 16.95
CA GLY A 58 -5.99 19.29 16.70
C GLY A 58 -5.72 18.22 15.65
N LYS A 59 -4.50 18.24 15.10
CA LYS A 59 -4.04 17.28 14.10
C LYS A 59 -2.55 17.06 14.23
N LEU A 60 -2.14 15.81 14.12
CA LEU A 60 -0.73 15.42 13.99
C LEU A 60 -0.56 14.61 12.71
N ARG A 61 0.48 14.92 11.94
CA ARG A 61 0.91 14.08 10.82
C ARG A 61 1.92 13.05 11.34
N LEU A 62 1.57 11.77 11.27
CA LEU A 62 2.44 10.68 11.73
C LEU A 62 3.36 10.12 10.64
N THR A 63 2.91 10.21 9.39
CA THR A 63 3.58 9.70 8.19
C THR A 63 3.30 10.59 6.98
N SER A 64 4.16 10.50 5.95
CA SER A 64 3.93 11.05 4.62
C SER A 64 3.31 10.04 3.64
N VAL A 65 3.19 8.76 4.01
CA VAL A 65 2.63 7.73 3.14
C VAL A 65 1.10 7.78 3.19
N ARG A 66 0.48 7.93 2.01
CA ARG A 66 -0.98 7.96 1.91
C ARG A 66 -1.54 6.58 2.28
N GLY A 67 -2.51 6.57 3.19
CA GLY A 67 -3.08 5.33 3.69
C GLY A 67 -2.15 4.57 4.64
N GLY A 68 -1.01 5.14 5.07
CA GLY A 68 -0.07 4.46 5.96
C GLY A 68 -0.56 4.23 7.41
N VAL A 69 -1.83 4.52 7.70
CA VAL A 69 -2.45 4.31 9.01
C VAL A 69 -3.62 3.34 8.86
N GLY A 70 -3.63 2.28 9.67
CA GLY A 70 -4.61 1.20 9.59
C GLY A 70 -5.68 1.25 10.68
N ASP A 71 -5.25 1.33 11.94
CA ASP A 71 -6.13 1.27 13.11
C ASP A 71 -5.61 2.16 14.25
N VAL A 72 -6.48 2.45 15.21
CA VAL A 72 -6.19 3.29 16.37
C VAL A 72 -6.88 2.76 17.63
N SER A 73 -6.11 2.69 18.71
CA SER A 73 -6.64 2.51 20.07
C SER A 73 -6.10 3.58 21.02
N GLU A 74 -6.76 3.73 22.17
CA GLU A 74 -6.41 4.71 23.18
C GLU A 74 -6.31 4.06 24.55
N LEU A 75 -5.35 4.50 25.36
CA LEU A 75 -5.30 4.20 26.78
C LEU A 75 -4.63 5.34 27.56
N LYS A 76 -5.33 5.86 28.58
CA LYS A 76 -4.82 6.84 29.57
C LYS A 76 -4.23 8.12 28.96
N GLY A 77 -4.85 8.64 27.91
CA GLY A 77 -4.43 9.85 27.21
C GLY A 77 -3.34 9.63 26.18
N PHE A 78 -3.10 8.38 25.75
CA PHE A 78 -2.19 8.05 24.68
C PHE A 78 -2.92 7.29 23.57
N ALA A 79 -2.80 7.76 22.34
CA ALA A 79 -3.26 7.04 21.16
C ALA A 79 -2.13 6.18 20.58
N TYR A 80 -2.49 4.97 20.18
CA TYR A 80 -1.64 3.96 19.57
C TYR A 80 -2.17 3.74 18.16
N VAL A 81 -1.38 4.12 17.16
CA VAL A 81 -1.83 4.22 15.78
C VAL A 81 -0.99 3.31 14.90
N ALA A 82 -1.61 2.33 14.23
CA ALA A 82 -0.91 1.38 13.37
C ALA A 82 -0.22 2.07 12.20
N ALA A 83 1.02 1.69 11.92
CA ALA A 83 1.72 1.95 10.67
C ALA A 83 1.45 0.76 9.72
N TRP A 84 0.52 0.95 8.79
CA TRP A 84 -0.07 -0.09 7.93
C TRP A 84 0.82 -0.49 6.75
N ASN A 85 0.35 -1.41 5.90
CA ASN A 85 1.07 -1.99 4.75
C ASN A 85 1.87 -0.97 3.91
N PRO A 86 1.34 0.21 3.53
CA PRO A 86 2.11 1.18 2.76
C PRO A 86 3.40 1.68 3.44
N GLU A 87 3.54 1.52 4.76
CA GLU A 87 4.72 1.88 5.54
C GLU A 87 5.84 0.83 5.46
N CYS A 88 5.58 -0.35 4.89
CA CYS A 88 6.58 -1.42 4.79
C CYS A 88 7.91 -0.93 4.16
N PRO A 89 9.07 -1.35 4.70
CA PRO A 89 9.25 -2.30 5.81
C PRO A 89 9.24 -1.64 7.21
N ALA A 90 8.88 -0.36 7.33
CA ALA A 90 8.89 0.41 8.57
C ALA A 90 7.55 0.35 9.34
N GLY A 91 6.94 -0.84 9.42
CA GLY A 91 5.69 -1.07 10.13
C GLY A 91 5.83 -1.04 11.66
N GLY A 92 4.70 -0.94 12.36
CA GLY A 92 4.67 -0.85 13.83
C GLY A 92 3.50 -0.04 14.34
N VAL A 93 3.64 0.56 15.53
CA VAL A 93 2.62 1.38 16.18
C VAL A 93 3.23 2.71 16.62
N HIS A 94 2.69 3.82 16.14
CA HIS A 94 3.00 5.15 16.66
C HIS A 94 2.34 5.35 18.01
N VAL A 95 3.08 5.87 18.98
CA VAL A 95 2.55 6.26 20.29
C VAL A 95 2.45 7.76 20.36
N VAL A 96 1.26 8.28 20.65
CA VAL A 96 0.93 9.71 20.60
C VAL A 96 0.34 10.14 21.93
N ASP A 97 0.98 11.11 22.58
CA ASP A 97 0.42 11.82 23.72
C ASP A 97 -0.69 12.75 23.23
N ILE A 98 -1.92 12.49 23.69
CA ILE A 98 -3.13 13.23 23.32
C ILE A 98 -3.79 13.90 24.53
N ARG A 99 -3.08 14.01 25.67
CA ARG A 99 -3.60 14.66 26.88
C ARG A 99 -3.90 16.14 26.69
N ASP A 100 -3.19 16.78 25.75
CA ASP A 100 -3.58 18.05 25.17
C ASP A 100 -4.05 17.80 23.72
N PRO A 101 -5.37 17.66 23.47
CA PRO A 101 -5.89 17.29 22.16
C PRO A 101 -5.70 18.39 21.11
N ALA A 102 -5.45 19.64 21.51
CA ALA A 102 -5.14 20.72 20.58
C ALA A 102 -3.67 20.68 20.12
N ARG A 103 -2.80 20.01 20.88
CA ARG A 103 -1.35 19.88 20.59
C ARG A 103 -0.85 18.45 20.77
N PRO A 104 -1.40 17.46 20.03
CA PRO A 104 -0.96 16.07 20.10
C PRO A 104 0.51 15.91 19.70
N ARG A 105 1.22 14.99 20.34
CA ARG A 105 2.67 14.77 20.09
C ARG A 105 2.99 13.28 19.99
N LYS A 106 3.63 12.87 18.90
CA LYS A 106 4.25 11.54 18.82
C LYS A 106 5.37 11.48 19.84
N VAL A 107 5.33 10.49 20.73
CA VAL A 107 6.31 10.32 21.82
C VAL A 107 7.17 9.08 21.68
N ALA A 108 6.69 8.06 20.95
CA ALA A 108 7.46 6.85 20.69
C ALA A 108 6.97 6.14 19.41
N PHE A 109 7.65 5.06 19.09
CA PHE A 109 7.25 4.09 18.06
C PHE A 109 7.59 2.69 18.57
N ALA A 110 6.61 1.80 18.58
CA ALA A 110 6.80 0.38 18.85
C ALA A 110 6.95 -0.34 17.49
N PRO A 111 8.16 -0.72 17.07
CA PRO A 111 8.37 -1.30 15.76
C PRO A 111 7.72 -2.68 15.67
N ALA A 112 7.17 -3.01 14.50
CA ALA A 112 6.89 -4.40 14.16
C ALA A 112 8.20 -5.18 13.99
N PRO A 113 8.18 -6.51 14.15
CA PRO A 113 9.30 -7.34 13.73
C PRO A 113 9.71 -7.09 12.28
N THR A 114 10.99 -7.25 11.96
CA THR A 114 11.53 -7.01 10.62
C THR A 114 10.75 -7.78 9.56
N GLY A 115 10.27 -7.08 8.53
CA GLY A 115 9.51 -7.67 7.44
C GLY A 115 8.00 -7.78 7.70
N TYR A 116 7.50 -7.20 8.79
CA TYR A 116 6.08 -7.16 9.13
C TYR A 116 5.57 -5.72 9.28
N TYR A 117 4.26 -5.56 9.11
CA TYR A 117 3.51 -4.36 9.47
C TYR A 117 2.39 -4.68 10.46
N VAL A 118 1.79 -3.65 11.04
CA VAL A 118 0.61 -3.79 11.91
C VAL A 118 -0.63 -3.45 11.11
N GLY A 119 -1.59 -4.38 11.12
CA GLY A 119 -2.88 -4.25 10.43
C GLY A 119 -3.92 -3.56 11.31
N GLU A 120 -5.12 -4.13 11.31
CA GLU A 120 -6.28 -3.63 12.06
C GLU A 120 -6.39 -4.17 13.49
N GLY A 121 -5.32 -4.77 14.02
CA GLY A 121 -5.28 -5.30 15.37
C GLY A 121 -4.38 -4.46 16.26
N VAL A 122 -4.84 -3.29 16.72
CA VAL A 122 -4.19 -2.51 17.78
C VAL A 122 -5.10 -2.50 19.01
N HIS A 123 -4.73 -3.22 20.06
CA HIS A 123 -5.55 -3.31 21.28
C HIS A 123 -4.71 -3.05 22.52
N LEU A 124 -5.30 -2.37 23.51
CA LEU A 124 -4.63 -2.08 24.77
C LEU A 124 -5.42 -2.59 25.96
N VAL A 125 -4.70 -3.06 26.97
CA VAL A 125 -5.29 -3.53 28.23
C VAL A 125 -4.37 -3.23 29.40
N SER A 126 -4.94 -2.75 30.51
CA SER A 126 -4.24 -2.72 31.79
C SER A 126 -4.30 -4.11 32.42
N VAL A 127 -3.13 -4.69 32.71
CA VAL A 127 -2.98 -6.04 33.26
C VAL A 127 -2.41 -5.94 34.67
N ARG A 128 -2.98 -6.74 35.58
CA ARG A 128 -2.44 -6.95 36.92
C ARG A 128 -2.45 -8.45 37.24
N SER A 129 -1.28 -9.01 37.40
CA SER A 129 -1.04 -10.40 37.79
C SER A 129 0.07 -10.46 38.85
N SER A 130 0.39 -11.67 39.32
CA SER A 130 1.53 -11.89 40.23
C SER A 130 2.89 -11.63 39.56
N SER A 131 2.98 -11.74 38.24
CA SER A 131 4.22 -11.62 37.46
C SER A 131 4.37 -10.32 36.67
N PHE A 132 3.28 -9.56 36.52
CA PHE A 132 3.28 -8.32 35.75
C PHE A 132 2.20 -7.36 36.27
N THR A 133 2.51 -6.07 36.34
CA THR A 133 1.51 -5.02 36.54
C THR A 133 1.86 -3.86 35.65
N GLY A 134 0.97 -3.52 34.73
CA GLY A 134 1.27 -2.55 33.70
C GLY A 134 0.22 -2.48 32.61
N ASP A 135 0.53 -1.75 31.55
CA ASP A 135 -0.31 -1.63 30.36
C ASP A 135 0.33 -2.40 29.21
N VAL A 136 -0.48 -3.17 28.47
CA VAL A 136 -0.01 -4.03 27.38
C VAL A 136 -0.70 -3.63 26.09
N LEU A 137 0.11 -3.36 25.07
CA LEU A 137 -0.30 -3.26 23.68
C LEU A 137 -0.21 -4.65 23.04
N LEU A 138 -1.30 -5.10 22.44
CA LEU A 138 -1.38 -6.22 21.51
C LEU A 138 -1.44 -5.66 20.09
N SER A 139 -0.50 -6.07 19.24
CA SER A 139 -0.42 -5.65 17.84
C SER A 139 -0.35 -6.86 16.91
N ASN A 140 -1.26 -6.97 15.93
CA ASN A 140 -1.16 -8.01 14.91
C ASN A 140 0.03 -7.74 13.96
N HIS A 141 0.54 -8.79 13.33
CA HIS A 141 1.65 -8.71 12.40
C HIS A 141 1.35 -9.43 11.09
N GLU A 142 1.37 -8.67 10.01
CA GLU A 142 1.20 -9.18 8.65
C GLU A 142 2.51 -9.02 7.87
N PRO A 143 2.86 -10.01 7.04
CA PRO A 143 4.12 -9.97 6.31
C PRO A 143 4.07 -8.90 5.20
N CYS A 144 5.10 -8.08 5.12
CA CYS A 144 5.26 -7.07 4.07
C CYS A 144 5.38 -7.67 2.66
N SER A 145 5.82 -8.93 2.57
CA SER A 145 5.93 -9.65 1.30
C SER A 145 5.01 -10.88 1.32
N ARG A 146 4.44 -11.22 0.16
CA ARG A 146 3.68 -12.46 -0.02
C ARG A 146 4.56 -13.71 -0.07
N SER A 147 5.88 -13.55 -0.10
CA SER A 147 6.80 -14.68 0.07
C SER A 147 6.70 -15.19 1.50
N PRO A 148 6.76 -16.51 1.69
CA PRO A 148 6.61 -17.10 3.02
C PRO A 148 7.66 -16.54 3.98
N SER A 149 7.23 -15.69 4.92
CA SER A 149 8.09 -15.26 6.02
C SER A 149 8.39 -16.49 6.89
N PRO A 150 9.63 -16.70 7.33
CA PRO A 150 10.01 -17.91 8.06
C PRO A 150 9.24 -18.17 9.35
N GLY A 151 8.46 -17.22 9.87
CA GLY A 151 7.84 -17.26 11.20
C GLY A 151 6.31 -17.14 11.27
N GLY A 152 5.55 -17.22 10.15
CA GLY A 152 4.09 -16.98 10.19
C GLY A 152 3.75 -15.50 10.50
N GLY A 153 2.47 -15.17 10.63
CA GLY A 153 1.97 -13.88 11.12
C GLY A 153 1.86 -13.84 12.64
N GLY A 154 0.66 -13.53 13.15
CA GLY A 154 0.35 -13.55 14.59
C GLY A 154 0.31 -12.18 15.23
N PHE A 155 0.65 -12.09 16.51
CA PHE A 155 0.67 -10.83 17.25
C PHE A 155 1.87 -10.72 18.19
N SER A 156 2.20 -9.49 18.60
CA SER A 156 3.17 -9.23 19.67
C SER A 156 2.48 -8.60 20.86
N LEU A 157 3.05 -8.81 22.04
CA LEU A 157 2.71 -8.10 23.26
C LEU A 157 3.84 -7.14 23.59
N THR A 158 3.50 -5.89 23.88
CA THR A 158 4.45 -4.83 24.23
C THR A 158 3.99 -4.17 25.52
N ASP A 159 4.87 -4.09 26.53
CA ASP A 159 4.67 -3.28 27.73
C ASP A 159 4.76 -1.81 27.34
N VAL A 160 3.65 -1.11 27.56
CA VAL A 160 3.47 0.32 27.29
C VAL A 160 3.10 1.09 28.55
N THR A 161 3.40 0.53 29.73
CA THR A 161 3.22 1.21 31.03
C THR A 161 3.93 2.56 31.08
N GLU A 162 5.09 2.66 30.42
CA GLU A 162 5.74 3.91 30.07
C GLU A 162 5.59 4.13 28.56
N PRO A 163 4.59 4.90 28.09
CA PRO A 163 4.28 5.05 26.65
C PRO A 163 5.43 5.63 25.83
N ARG A 164 6.37 6.34 26.48
CA ARG A 164 7.56 6.91 25.84
C ARG A 164 8.68 5.90 25.63
N ASN A 165 8.58 4.72 26.25
CA ASN A 165 9.57 3.66 26.18
C ASN A 165 8.89 2.28 26.08
N PRO A 166 8.19 1.96 24.96
CA PRO A 166 7.58 0.65 24.75
C PRO A 166 8.62 -0.47 24.82
N LYS A 167 8.30 -1.56 25.51
CA LYS A 167 9.20 -2.70 25.70
C LYS A 167 8.56 -4.00 25.21
N PRO A 168 9.17 -4.74 24.28
CA PRO A 168 8.64 -6.04 23.88
C PRO A 168 8.51 -7.01 25.06
N LEU A 169 7.37 -7.71 25.13
CA LEU A 169 7.13 -8.81 26.07
C LEU A 169 7.16 -10.16 25.36
N SER A 170 6.53 -10.24 24.19
CA SER A 170 6.55 -11.43 23.31
C SER A 170 6.40 -10.99 21.86
N GLY A 171 6.96 -11.76 20.92
CA GLY A 171 6.87 -11.48 19.48
C GLY A 171 6.30 -12.64 18.68
N LEU A 172 5.51 -12.32 17.64
CA LEU A 172 4.99 -13.26 16.63
C LEU A 172 4.39 -14.54 17.24
N VAL A 173 3.53 -14.38 18.24
CA VAL A 173 2.80 -15.48 18.87
C VAL A 173 1.43 -15.68 18.21
N GLY A 174 0.89 -16.89 18.29
CA GLY A 174 -0.49 -17.20 17.91
C GLY A 174 -0.69 -17.71 16.48
N ASP A 175 0.26 -17.45 15.58
CA ASP A 175 0.27 -18.05 14.24
C ASP A 175 1.48 -18.98 14.10
N LEU A 176 1.24 -20.28 14.26
CA LEU A 176 2.26 -21.32 14.24
C LEU A 176 2.24 -22.13 12.94
N ASP A 177 1.37 -21.75 12.01
CA ASP A 177 1.20 -22.51 10.79
C ASP A 177 2.32 -22.14 9.80
N ALA A 178 2.84 -23.15 9.14
CA ALA A 178 3.61 -22.95 7.94
C ALA A 178 2.70 -22.37 6.84
N PRO A 179 3.27 -21.70 5.83
CA PRO A 179 2.52 -21.12 4.72
C PRO A 179 1.61 -22.12 3.96
N ASP A 180 1.84 -23.42 4.13
CA ASP A 180 1.04 -24.52 3.56
C ASP A 180 -0.09 -25.01 4.50
N GLY A 181 -0.29 -24.34 5.64
CA GLY A 181 -1.31 -24.68 6.64
C GLY A 181 -0.92 -25.82 7.57
N THR A 182 0.34 -26.29 7.55
CA THR A 182 0.81 -27.30 8.50
C THR A 182 1.32 -26.66 9.79
N ARG A 183 0.91 -27.20 10.94
CA ARG A 183 1.36 -26.68 12.24
C ARG A 183 2.84 -26.99 12.47
N ARG A 184 3.63 -26.00 12.90
CA ARG A 184 5.03 -26.18 13.27
C ARG A 184 5.24 -26.76 14.67
#